data_AF-A0A5C3DTF2-F1
#
_entry.id   AF-A0A5C3DTF2-F1
#
_cell.length_a   1.000
_cell.length_b   1.000
_cell.length_c   1.000
_cell.angle_alpha   90.00
_cell.angle_beta   90.00
_cell.angle_gamma   90.00
#
_symmetry.space_group_name_H-M   'P 1'
#
loop_
_entity.id
_entity.type
_entity.pdbx_description
1 polymer ?
#
loop_
_entity_poly.entity_id
_entity_poly.type
_entity_poly.pdbx_seq_one_letter_code
_entity_poly.pdbx_strand_id
1 'polypeptide(L)'
;MELAAEQGAIYLDAVQKFACHEAGKGIEDAPPPVSSFPHYDFGAMYSYGEPYLTAQTVQMYENCDENTNRLGRKAVADFCAWFYVFSKGFIHPLIISSDTMRSKNFQDKLGQRIQFDFPWAAQKCPGLDEVCQPFYSTIVPIKGFETASHVDEREADPSILVNFGQHAILELLEYNSKVELQPLDIVIFSANRIRHRVVQHPKCVKAGHNPAKRWSITCFFLQALAFREEPNDDILAYIKRAKRTIEAQFGESSSDVEQTSRGDRRDSGRDTAGRKKSRSHG
;
A
#
# COMPACT_ATOMS: atom_id res chain seq x y z
N MET A 1 15.48 7.77 18.26
CA MET A 1 14.18 7.30 17.74
C MET A 1 13.14 7.22 18.87
N GLU A 2 13.49 6.69 20.05
CA GLU A 2 12.63 6.58 21.24
C GLU A 2 11.84 7.86 21.58
N LEU A 3 12.52 9.01 21.77
CA LEU A 3 11.87 10.32 22.03
C LEU A 3 10.78 10.68 21.00
N ALA A 4 10.94 10.28 19.74
CA ALA A 4 9.94 10.52 18.70
C ALA A 4 8.72 9.61 18.89
N ALA A 5 8.89 8.38 19.38
CA ALA A 5 7.77 7.49 19.72
C ALA A 5 7.07 7.92 21.03
N GLU A 6 7.78 8.42 22.04
CA GLU A 6 7.16 9.02 23.22
C GLU A 6 6.22 10.18 22.83
N GLN A 7 6.69 11.06 21.95
CA GLN A 7 5.88 12.14 21.40
C GLN A 7 4.70 11.63 20.55
N GLY A 8 4.88 10.54 19.79
CA GLY A 8 3.81 9.89 19.03
C GLY A 8 2.72 9.30 19.90
N ALA A 9 3.08 8.73 21.06
CA ALA A 9 2.11 8.21 22.03
C ALA A 9 1.22 9.31 22.60
N ILE A 10 1.79 10.51 22.87
CA ILE A 10 1.02 11.69 23.32
C ILE A 10 0.00 12.12 22.26
N TYR A 11 0.39 12.13 20.97
CA TYR A 11 -0.53 12.47 19.89
C TYR A 11 -1.61 11.40 19.66
N LEU A 12 -1.28 10.10 19.79
CA LEU A 12 -2.27 9.03 19.72
C LEU A 12 -3.28 9.09 20.89
N ASP A 13 -2.81 9.37 22.11
CA ASP A 13 -3.68 9.58 23.27
C ASP A 13 -4.60 10.80 23.08
N ALA A 14 -4.14 11.85 22.39
CA ALA A 14 -4.98 12.99 22.01
C ALA A 14 -6.02 12.60 20.93
N VAL A 15 -5.65 11.84 19.90
CA VAL A 15 -6.58 11.33 18.89
C VAL A 15 -7.68 10.50 19.56
N GLN A 16 -7.32 9.54 20.41
CA GLN A 16 -8.30 8.70 21.11
C GLN A 16 -9.23 9.46 22.06
N LYS A 17 -8.81 10.63 22.54
CA LYS A 17 -9.59 11.46 23.47
C LYS A 17 -10.50 12.47 22.77
N PHE A 18 -10.11 12.97 21.59
CA PHE A 18 -10.75 14.14 20.97
C PHE A 18 -11.27 13.91 19.54
N ALA A 19 -10.80 12.89 18.82
CA ALA A 19 -11.30 12.60 17.48
C ALA A 19 -12.67 11.88 17.54
N CYS A 20 -13.54 12.19 16.59
CA CYS A 20 -14.83 11.51 16.44
C CYS A 20 -14.62 10.16 15.74
N HIS A 21 -15.10 9.07 16.35
CA HIS A 21 -14.91 7.71 15.85
C HIS A 21 -15.96 7.22 14.84
N GLU A 22 -17.14 7.85 14.82
CA GLU A 22 -18.31 7.42 14.05
C GLU A 22 -19.04 8.64 13.48
N ALA A 23 -19.77 8.43 12.38
CA ALA A 23 -20.69 9.45 11.88
C ALA A 23 -21.84 9.66 12.87
N GLY A 24 -22.02 10.92 13.29
CA GLY A 24 -23.28 11.38 13.87
C GLY A 24 -23.40 11.41 15.39
N LYS A 25 -22.39 10.96 16.16
CA LYS A 25 -22.35 11.12 17.63
C LYS A 25 -21.37 12.24 18.01
N GLY A 26 -21.80 13.14 18.88
CA GLY A 26 -20.93 14.13 19.51
C GLY A 26 -19.98 13.49 20.53
N ILE A 27 -18.93 14.23 20.91
CA ILE A 27 -17.86 13.77 21.83
C ILE A 27 -18.43 13.35 23.21
N GLU A 28 -19.61 13.83 23.61
CA GLU A 28 -20.21 13.61 24.93
C GLU A 28 -21.14 12.38 25.00
N ASP A 29 -21.67 11.89 23.87
CA ASP A 29 -22.72 10.85 23.79
C ASP A 29 -22.25 9.53 23.15
N ALA A 30 -20.94 9.35 22.94
CA ALA A 30 -20.39 8.10 22.42
C ALA A 30 -20.37 6.99 23.50
N PRO A 31 -21.17 5.91 23.40
CA PRO A 31 -20.98 4.75 24.27
C PRO A 31 -19.62 4.12 23.95
N PRO A 32 -18.88 3.61 24.96
CA PRO A 32 -17.55 3.06 24.74
C PRO A 32 -17.60 1.90 23.73
N PRO A 33 -16.69 1.84 22.74
CA PRO A 33 -16.73 0.83 21.69
C PRO A 33 -16.59 -0.60 22.24
N VAL A 34 -17.03 -1.57 21.44
CA VAL A 34 -16.99 -3.00 21.79
C VAL A 34 -15.55 -3.54 21.72
N SER A 35 -14.67 -2.91 20.94
CA SER A 35 -13.22 -2.93 21.14
C SER A 35 -12.84 -1.91 22.22
N SER A 36 -11.86 -2.22 23.08
CA SER A 36 -11.42 -1.30 24.15
C SER A 36 -10.76 0.00 23.65
N PHE A 37 -10.54 0.13 22.33
CA PHE A 37 -10.02 1.32 21.66
C PHE A 37 -10.72 1.51 20.30
N PRO A 38 -11.01 2.75 19.86
CA PRO A 38 -11.49 3.01 18.51
C PRO A 38 -10.38 2.78 17.46
N HIS A 39 -10.78 2.35 16.26
CA HIS A 39 -9.89 2.20 15.10
C HIS A 39 -10.07 3.39 14.14
N TYR A 40 -8.98 3.85 13.53
CA TYR A 40 -8.97 5.00 12.63
C TYR A 40 -8.14 4.72 11.37
N ASP A 41 -8.74 4.88 10.19
CA ASP A 41 -8.06 4.86 8.89
C ASP A 41 -7.75 6.32 8.49
N PHE A 42 -6.49 6.76 8.55
CA PHE A 42 -6.08 8.09 8.09
C PHE A 42 -5.37 8.04 6.74
N GLY A 43 -5.70 8.95 5.81
CA GLY A 43 -5.20 8.95 4.43
C GLY A 43 -6.35 8.83 3.42
N ALA A 44 -6.14 8.11 2.32
CA ALA A 44 -7.13 7.89 1.28
C ALA A 44 -7.94 6.59 1.48
N MET A 45 -9.22 6.64 1.08
CA MET A 45 -10.16 5.51 0.93
C MET A 45 -11.02 5.70 -0.33
N TYR A 46 -11.86 4.72 -0.68
CA TYR A 46 -12.86 4.84 -1.74
C TYR A 46 -14.27 4.99 -1.16
N SER A 47 -15.10 5.83 -1.79
CA SER A 47 -16.54 5.95 -1.51
C SER A 47 -17.29 6.23 -2.81
N TYR A 48 -18.40 5.53 -3.05
CA TYR A 48 -19.21 5.61 -4.29
C TYR A 48 -18.40 5.51 -5.60
N GLY A 49 -17.25 4.82 -5.59
CA GLY A 49 -16.36 4.65 -6.75
C GLY A 49 -15.25 5.69 -6.88
N GLU A 50 -15.30 6.80 -6.15
CA GLU A 50 -14.25 7.83 -6.15
C GLU A 50 -13.31 7.71 -4.94
N PRO A 51 -12.01 8.00 -5.09
CA PRO A 51 -11.07 8.10 -3.98
C PRO A 51 -11.20 9.45 -3.25
N TYR A 52 -11.11 9.43 -1.92
CA TYR A 52 -11.29 10.60 -1.06
C TYR A 52 -10.43 10.49 0.21
N LEU A 53 -10.09 11.63 0.85
CA LEU A 53 -9.49 11.62 2.19
C LEU A 53 -10.54 11.17 3.20
N THR A 54 -10.21 10.19 4.05
CA THR A 54 -11.22 9.56 4.92
C THR A 54 -11.91 10.59 5.81
N ALA A 55 -13.19 10.35 6.14
CA ALA A 55 -13.93 11.16 7.11
C ALA A 55 -13.20 11.28 8.47
N GLN A 56 -12.45 10.23 8.85
CA GLN A 56 -11.58 10.21 10.03
C GLN A 56 -10.38 11.15 9.90
N THR A 57 -9.80 11.30 8.70
CA THR A 57 -8.68 12.23 8.40
C THR A 57 -9.12 13.68 8.45
N VAL A 58 -10.21 14.03 7.73
CA VAL A 58 -10.72 15.41 7.67
C VAL A 58 -11.56 15.79 8.91
N GLN A 59 -11.98 14.79 9.70
CA GLN A 59 -12.89 14.91 10.85
C GLN A 59 -14.24 15.56 10.49
N MET A 60 -14.73 15.28 9.28
CA MET A 60 -16.01 15.74 8.73
C MET A 60 -17.04 14.61 8.79
N TYR A 61 -18.16 14.87 9.47
CA TYR A 61 -19.28 13.92 9.63
C TYR A 61 -20.60 14.71 9.73
N GLU A 62 -21.71 14.12 9.29
CA GLU A 62 -22.99 14.81 9.11
C GLU A 62 -23.52 15.58 10.34
N ASN A 63 -23.29 15.08 11.56
CA ASN A 63 -23.66 15.77 12.81
C ASN A 63 -22.46 16.25 13.65
N CYS A 64 -21.25 16.31 13.07
CA CYS A 64 -20.10 16.96 13.71
C CYS A 64 -20.00 18.41 13.23
N ASP A 65 -20.34 19.37 14.08
CA ASP A 65 -20.08 20.78 13.77
C ASP A 65 -18.58 21.02 13.64
N GLU A 66 -18.16 21.36 12.42
CA GLU A 66 -16.76 21.57 12.04
C GLU A 66 -16.08 22.72 12.80
N ASN A 67 -16.88 23.62 13.39
CA ASN A 67 -16.42 24.76 14.18
C ASN A 67 -16.09 24.35 15.63
N THR A 68 -16.87 23.44 16.23
CA THR A 68 -16.64 22.93 17.60
C THR A 68 -15.71 21.73 17.67
N ASN A 69 -15.64 20.85 16.64
CA ASN A 69 -14.65 19.75 16.59
C ASN A 69 -13.20 20.23 16.26
N ARG A 70 -12.82 21.39 16.78
CA ARG A 70 -11.46 21.96 16.62
C ARG A 70 -10.40 21.12 17.33
N LEU A 71 -10.75 20.44 18.43
CA LEU A 71 -9.80 19.59 19.18
C LEU A 71 -9.53 18.26 18.46
N GLY A 72 -10.54 17.56 17.95
CA GLY A 72 -10.35 16.35 17.16
C GLY A 72 -9.60 16.61 15.87
N ARG A 73 -9.98 17.67 15.13
CA ARG A 73 -9.25 18.14 13.95
C ARG A 73 -7.78 18.42 14.23
N LYS A 74 -7.46 19.09 15.35
CA LYS A 74 -6.06 19.35 15.73
C LYS A 74 -5.33 18.05 16.11
N ALA A 75 -5.95 17.16 16.88
CA ALA A 75 -5.33 15.92 17.32
C ALA A 75 -4.96 15.01 16.14
N VAL A 76 -5.86 14.86 15.16
CA VAL A 76 -5.59 14.11 13.93
C VAL A 76 -4.50 14.78 13.10
N ALA A 77 -4.56 16.10 12.90
CA ALA A 77 -3.53 16.84 12.15
C ALA A 77 -2.14 16.74 12.80
N ASP A 78 -2.05 16.92 14.12
CA ASP A 78 -0.81 16.77 14.89
C ASP A 78 -0.22 15.35 14.74
N PHE A 79 -1.08 14.32 14.85
CA PHE A 79 -0.68 12.92 14.74
C PHE A 79 -0.21 12.57 13.32
N CYS A 80 -0.94 12.97 12.29
CA CYS A 80 -0.56 12.73 10.90
C CYS A 80 0.74 13.46 10.54
N ALA A 81 0.90 14.73 10.92
CA ALA A 81 2.13 15.48 10.70
C ALA A 81 3.33 14.88 11.44
N TRP A 82 3.14 14.44 12.70
CA TRP A 82 4.17 13.71 13.43
C TRP A 82 4.57 12.41 12.74
N PHE A 83 3.59 11.58 12.32
CA PHE A 83 3.91 10.30 11.70
C PHE A 83 4.52 10.48 10.31
N TYR A 84 4.11 11.48 9.54
CA TYR A 84 4.74 11.86 8.28
C TYR A 84 6.24 12.14 8.47
N VAL A 85 6.61 12.93 9.49
CA VAL A 85 8.01 13.23 9.82
C VAL A 85 8.76 12.01 10.36
N PHE A 86 8.14 11.21 11.25
CA PHE A 86 8.71 9.96 11.74
C PHE A 86 9.01 8.99 10.58
N SER A 87 8.03 8.80 9.70
CA SER A 87 8.08 7.93 8.54
C SER A 87 9.16 8.38 7.54
N LYS A 88 9.21 9.68 7.23
CA LYS A 88 10.26 10.29 6.40
C LYS A 88 11.67 10.13 6.99
N GLY A 89 11.80 10.19 8.32
CA GLY A 89 13.08 10.11 9.03
C GLY A 89 13.59 8.68 9.29
N PHE A 90 12.69 7.71 9.49
CA PHE A 90 13.06 6.37 9.97
C PHE A 90 12.57 5.21 9.11
N ILE A 91 11.47 5.35 8.36
CA ILE A 91 10.92 4.27 7.52
C ILE A 91 11.41 4.43 6.06
N HIS A 92 11.28 5.64 5.51
CA HIS A 92 11.66 5.95 4.13
C HIS A 92 13.12 5.57 3.80
N PRO A 93 14.14 5.82 4.66
CA PRO A 93 15.51 5.39 4.40
C PRO A 93 15.68 3.85 4.25
N LEU A 94 14.85 3.07 4.94
CA LEU A 94 14.87 1.59 4.85
C LEU A 94 14.26 1.05 3.55
N ILE A 95 13.50 1.90 2.83
CA ILE A 95 12.83 1.57 1.57
C ILE A 95 13.68 1.94 0.36
N ILE A 96 14.33 3.12 0.39
CA ILE A 96 15.19 3.59 -0.71
C ILE A 96 16.62 3.04 -0.67
N SER A 97 17.07 2.53 0.49
CA SER A 97 18.36 1.83 0.58
C SER A 97 18.23 0.42 -0.01
N SER A 98 19.13 0.09 -0.94
CA SER A 98 19.23 -1.24 -1.55
C SER A 98 19.54 -2.34 -0.52
N ASP A 99 20.23 -1.98 0.55
CA ASP A 99 20.95 -2.92 1.41
C ASP A 99 20.11 -3.37 2.62
N THR A 100 19.07 -2.61 2.96
CA THR A 100 18.17 -2.88 4.10
C THR A 100 17.06 -3.88 3.77
N MET A 101 16.62 -3.96 2.51
CA MET A 101 15.44 -4.76 2.13
C MET A 101 15.82 -5.94 1.23
N ARG A 102 15.88 -7.15 1.81
CA ARG A 102 16.29 -8.37 1.08
C ARG A 102 15.27 -8.90 0.05
N SER A 103 14.02 -8.43 0.11
CA SER A 103 12.96 -8.87 -0.81
C SER A 103 12.89 -7.93 -2.03
N LYS A 104 13.51 -8.33 -3.14
CA LYS A 104 13.42 -7.55 -4.39
C LYS A 104 11.97 -7.30 -4.82
N ASN A 105 11.08 -8.29 -4.67
CA ASN A 105 9.64 -8.14 -4.94
C ASN A 105 8.97 -7.03 -4.10
N PHE A 106 9.47 -6.76 -2.89
CA PHE A 106 8.99 -5.62 -2.10
C PHE A 106 9.66 -4.31 -2.53
N GLN A 107 10.95 -4.31 -2.87
CA GLN A 107 11.64 -3.14 -3.44
C GLN A 107 10.98 -2.67 -4.74
N ASP A 108 10.76 -3.58 -5.69
CA ASP A 108 10.14 -3.29 -6.99
C ASP A 108 8.72 -2.70 -6.80
N LYS A 109 7.89 -3.29 -5.92
CA LYS A 109 6.53 -2.80 -5.63
C LYS A 109 6.52 -1.45 -4.90
N LEU A 110 7.40 -1.24 -3.91
CA LEU A 110 7.49 0.03 -3.20
C LEU A 110 8.04 1.14 -4.11
N GLY A 111 8.99 0.82 -4.99
CA GLY A 111 9.45 1.71 -6.07
C GLY A 111 8.33 2.09 -7.04
N GLN A 112 7.51 1.13 -7.46
CA GLN A 112 6.34 1.40 -8.31
C GLN A 112 5.34 2.38 -7.65
N ARG A 113 5.08 2.22 -6.35
CA ARG A 113 4.23 3.17 -5.59
C ARG A 113 4.81 4.58 -5.59
N ILE A 114 6.07 4.71 -5.21
CA ILE A 114 6.77 5.99 -5.10
C ILE A 114 6.82 6.71 -6.46
N GLN A 115 7.07 5.96 -7.54
CA GLN A 115 7.24 6.53 -8.88
C GLN A 115 5.93 6.78 -9.63
N PHE A 116 4.88 5.98 -9.42
CA PHE A 116 3.68 6.02 -10.27
C PHE A 116 2.34 6.00 -9.51
N ASP A 117 2.15 5.10 -8.55
CA ASP A 117 0.81 4.87 -7.99
C ASP A 117 0.43 5.92 -6.93
N PHE A 118 1.37 6.33 -6.06
CA PHE A 118 1.13 7.42 -5.11
C PHE A 118 0.95 8.78 -5.78
N PRO A 119 1.78 9.21 -6.77
CA PRO A 119 1.52 10.43 -7.53
C PRO A 119 0.13 10.47 -8.19
N TRP A 120 -0.35 9.34 -8.72
CA TRP A 120 -1.72 9.24 -9.25
C TRP A 120 -2.78 9.32 -8.13
N ALA A 121 -2.56 8.63 -7.02
CA ALA A 121 -3.49 8.65 -5.88
C ALA A 121 -3.60 10.06 -5.26
N ALA A 122 -2.51 10.79 -5.11
CA ALA A 122 -2.52 12.17 -4.59
C ALA A 122 -3.15 13.17 -5.59
N GLN A 123 -3.00 12.96 -6.89
CA GLN A 123 -3.73 13.74 -7.91
C GLN A 123 -5.25 13.54 -7.80
N LYS A 124 -5.69 12.32 -7.49
CA LYS A 124 -7.12 11.95 -7.37
C LYS A 124 -7.69 12.24 -5.97
N CYS A 125 -6.86 12.26 -4.94
CA CYS A 125 -7.21 12.45 -3.53
C CYS A 125 -6.40 13.64 -2.96
N PRO A 126 -6.87 14.89 -3.12
CA PRO A 126 -6.11 16.08 -2.76
C PRO A 126 -5.75 16.12 -1.27
N GLY A 127 -4.48 16.41 -0.96
CA GLY A 127 -3.95 16.46 0.41
C GLY A 127 -3.46 15.12 0.97
N LEU A 128 -3.54 14.02 0.20
CA LEU A 128 -2.92 12.75 0.57
C LEU A 128 -1.40 12.87 0.77
N ASP A 129 -0.75 13.74 0.02
CA ASP A 129 0.68 14.05 0.04
C ASP A 129 1.13 14.90 1.25
N GLU A 130 0.19 15.52 1.97
CA GLU A 130 0.41 16.16 3.28
C GLU A 130 0.25 15.16 4.45
N VAL A 131 -0.44 14.03 4.23
CA VAL A 131 -0.77 13.03 5.26
C VAL A 131 0.13 11.79 5.18
N CYS A 132 0.54 11.38 3.98
CA CYS A 132 1.23 10.10 3.74
C CYS A 132 2.56 10.25 3.00
N GLN A 133 3.51 9.36 3.29
CA GLN A 133 4.74 9.23 2.48
C GLN A 133 4.45 8.40 1.22
N PRO A 134 5.21 8.56 0.10
CA PRO A 134 4.85 8.00 -1.21
C PRO A 134 4.81 6.48 -1.38
N PHE A 135 4.87 5.70 -0.30
CA PHE A 135 4.85 4.23 -0.29
C PHE A 135 3.66 3.62 0.46
N TYR A 136 2.78 4.42 1.05
CA TYR A 136 1.47 4.03 1.59
C TYR A 136 0.41 5.09 1.26
N SER A 137 -0.85 4.70 1.16
CA SER A 137 -2.00 5.61 0.98
C SER A 137 -2.75 5.88 2.28
N THR A 138 -2.52 5.04 3.29
CA THR A 138 -3.37 4.95 4.48
C THR A 138 -2.53 4.48 5.67
N ILE A 139 -2.80 5.03 6.85
CA ILE A 139 -2.19 4.64 8.13
C ILE A 139 -3.27 4.32 9.15
N VAL A 140 -3.06 3.28 9.95
CA VAL A 140 -3.98 2.82 10.99
C VAL A 140 -3.24 2.73 12.32
N PRO A 141 -3.40 3.71 13.22
CA PRO A 141 -2.92 3.59 14.60
C PRO A 141 -3.79 2.61 15.39
N ILE A 142 -3.13 1.63 16.00
CA ILE A 142 -3.73 0.55 16.80
C ILE A 142 -3.18 0.64 18.21
N LYS A 143 -4.03 0.60 19.24
CA LYS A 143 -3.61 0.58 20.65
C LYS A 143 -3.99 -0.74 21.30
N GLY A 144 -3.11 -1.23 22.17
CA GLY A 144 -3.21 -2.60 22.67
C GLY A 144 -2.91 -3.62 21.58
N PHE A 145 -3.65 -4.73 21.58
CA PHE A 145 -3.37 -5.92 20.77
C PHE A 145 -4.64 -6.43 20.09
N GLU A 146 -4.55 -6.68 18.79
CA GLU A 146 -5.59 -7.33 18.00
C GLU A 146 -5.33 -8.84 17.99
N THR A 147 -6.09 -9.56 18.82
CA THR A 147 -5.90 -11.00 19.06
C THR A 147 -6.62 -11.89 18.07
N ALA A 148 -7.57 -11.34 17.30
CA ALA A 148 -8.28 -12.00 16.21
C ALA A 148 -7.41 -12.05 14.95
N SER A 149 -7.27 -13.24 14.35
CA SER A 149 -6.39 -13.45 13.19
C SER A 149 -7.07 -13.18 11.85
N HIS A 150 -6.60 -12.16 11.15
CA HIS A 150 -7.21 -11.59 9.94
C HIS A 150 -6.26 -11.63 8.72
N VAL A 151 -6.80 -11.26 7.55
CA VAL A 151 -6.09 -11.05 6.29
C VAL A 151 -6.66 -9.76 5.70
N ASP A 152 -5.80 -8.82 5.31
CA ASP A 152 -6.25 -7.49 4.90
C ASP A 152 -6.48 -7.42 3.39
N GLU A 153 -7.56 -8.07 2.96
CA GLU A 153 -7.90 -8.32 1.55
C GLU A 153 -8.00 -7.05 0.68
N ARG A 154 -8.11 -5.85 1.29
CA ARG A 154 -8.18 -4.55 0.61
C ARG A 154 -6.81 -3.89 0.38
N GLU A 155 -5.75 -4.42 0.99
CA GLU A 155 -4.40 -3.86 0.92
C GLU A 155 -3.61 -4.38 -0.29
N ALA A 156 -2.72 -3.54 -0.83
CA ALA A 156 -1.72 -3.94 -1.80
C ALA A 156 -0.44 -4.41 -1.11
N ASP A 157 0.26 -5.37 -1.72
CA ASP A 157 1.60 -5.79 -1.27
C ASP A 157 2.65 -4.67 -1.45
N PRO A 158 3.60 -4.48 -0.51
CA PRO A 158 3.58 -4.92 0.88
C PRO A 158 2.93 -3.87 1.80
N SER A 159 2.66 -4.29 3.04
CA SER A 159 2.21 -3.46 4.15
C SER A 159 3.32 -3.33 5.19
N ILE A 160 3.30 -2.24 5.97
CA ILE A 160 4.36 -1.88 6.91
C ILE A 160 3.77 -1.75 8.32
N LEU A 161 4.17 -2.61 9.24
CA LEU A 161 3.82 -2.52 10.66
C LEU A 161 4.98 -1.91 11.46
N VAL A 162 4.72 -0.83 12.19
CA VAL A 162 5.66 -0.25 13.16
C VAL A 162 5.16 -0.51 14.57
N ASN A 163 5.93 -1.22 15.39
CA ASN A 163 5.54 -1.58 16.76
C ASN A 163 6.08 -0.57 17.79
N PHE A 164 5.29 -0.18 18.78
CA PHE A 164 5.65 0.84 19.77
C PHE A 164 5.24 0.46 21.21
N GLY A 165 5.94 1.04 22.19
CA GLY A 165 5.58 1.04 23.62
C GLY A 165 5.78 -0.27 24.39
N GLN A 166 5.59 -1.44 23.76
CA GLN A 166 5.80 -2.74 24.41
C GLN A 166 6.25 -3.82 23.43
N HIS A 167 6.91 -4.86 23.95
CA HIS A 167 7.23 -6.06 23.19
C HIS A 167 5.97 -6.81 22.77
N ALA A 168 5.98 -7.37 21.57
CA ALA A 168 4.87 -8.11 20.98
C ALA A 168 5.35 -9.39 20.29
N ILE A 169 4.42 -10.24 19.85
CA ILE A 169 4.68 -11.28 18.85
C ILE A 169 3.74 -11.05 17.68
N LEU A 170 4.30 -10.89 16.49
CA LEU A 170 3.56 -11.05 15.23
C LEU A 170 3.56 -12.54 14.88
N GLU A 171 2.38 -13.15 14.87
CA GLU A 171 2.20 -14.55 14.45
C GLU A 171 1.78 -14.57 12.98
N LEU A 172 2.52 -15.30 12.15
CA LEU A 172 2.25 -15.51 10.72
C LEU A 172 1.82 -16.97 10.53
N LEU A 173 0.51 -17.21 10.39
CA LEU A 173 -0.08 -18.52 10.64
C LEU A 173 0.24 -19.53 9.53
N GLU A 174 0.20 -19.15 8.26
CA GLU A 174 0.53 -20.03 7.11
C GLU A 174 1.97 -20.55 7.17
N TYR A 175 2.87 -19.80 7.81
CA TYR A 175 4.28 -20.15 7.97
C TYR A 175 4.60 -20.78 9.32
N ASN A 176 3.59 -21.01 10.18
CA ASN A 176 3.73 -21.42 11.59
C ASN A 176 4.83 -20.62 12.33
N SER A 177 4.97 -19.33 11.98
CA SER A 177 6.14 -18.52 12.32
C SER A 177 5.78 -17.39 13.28
N LYS A 178 6.73 -17.03 14.14
CA LYS A 178 6.54 -16.00 15.17
C LYS A 178 7.73 -15.05 15.17
N VAL A 179 7.45 -13.77 15.01
CA VAL A 179 8.45 -12.70 15.07
C VAL A 179 8.31 -12.00 16.43
N GLU A 180 9.32 -12.10 17.30
CA GLU A 180 9.38 -11.32 18.54
C GLU A 180 9.70 -9.87 18.18
N LEU A 181 8.76 -8.96 18.41
CA LEU A 181 8.90 -7.53 18.10
C LEU A 181 9.25 -6.76 19.38
N GLN A 182 10.33 -5.98 19.33
CA GLN A 182 10.66 -4.94 20.30
C GLN A 182 9.84 -3.68 20.00
N PRO A 183 9.80 -2.68 20.90
CA PRO A 183 9.44 -1.32 20.52
C PRO A 183 10.39 -0.79 19.44
N LEU A 184 9.87 0.00 18.50
CA LEU A 184 10.54 0.57 17.33
C LEU A 184 10.85 -0.40 16.17
N ASP A 185 10.55 -1.69 16.29
CA ASP A 185 10.69 -2.62 15.15
C ASP A 185 9.72 -2.29 14.02
N ILE A 186 10.23 -2.33 12.79
CA ILE A 186 9.51 -2.10 11.53
C ILE A 186 9.48 -3.41 10.74
N VAL A 187 8.30 -3.90 10.41
CA VAL A 187 8.08 -5.15 9.65
C VAL A 187 7.44 -4.82 8.31
N ILE A 188 7.99 -5.34 7.21
CA ILE A 188 7.42 -5.21 5.86
C ILE A 188 6.99 -6.61 5.40
N PHE A 189 5.69 -6.81 5.14
CA PHE A 189 5.11 -8.14 4.83
C PHE A 189 3.81 -8.04 4.00
N SER A 190 3.27 -9.17 3.56
CA SER A 190 2.03 -9.25 2.76
C SER A 190 0.79 -9.51 3.63
N ALA A 191 0.28 -8.47 4.30
CA ALA A 191 -0.91 -8.55 5.16
C ALA A 191 -2.16 -9.08 4.44
N ASN A 192 -2.29 -8.74 3.15
CA ASN A 192 -3.34 -9.21 2.23
C ASN A 192 -3.22 -10.68 1.76
N ARG A 193 -2.17 -11.41 2.15
CA ARG A 193 -1.93 -12.83 1.76
C ARG A 193 -1.65 -13.75 2.94
N ILE A 194 -1.21 -13.21 4.07
CA ILE A 194 -0.73 -13.96 5.22
C ILE A 194 -1.69 -13.68 6.37
N ARG A 195 -2.37 -14.72 6.86
CA ARG A 195 -3.20 -14.60 8.05
C ARG A 195 -2.30 -14.37 9.25
N HIS A 196 -2.55 -13.28 9.94
CA HIS A 196 -1.69 -12.84 11.02
C HIS A 196 -2.48 -12.23 12.17
N ARG A 197 -1.78 -12.02 13.29
CA ARG A 197 -2.26 -11.27 14.46
C ARG A 197 -1.08 -10.80 15.29
N VAL A 198 -1.30 -9.82 16.16
CA VAL A 198 -0.29 -9.36 17.11
C VAL A 198 -0.74 -9.67 18.53
N VAL A 199 0.03 -10.51 19.24
CA VAL A 199 -0.26 -10.93 20.62
C VAL A 199 0.75 -10.39 21.62
N GLN A 200 0.36 -10.26 22.89
CA GLN A 200 1.25 -9.76 23.95
C GLN A 200 2.40 -10.74 24.21
N HIS A 201 3.63 -10.24 24.27
CA HIS A 201 4.80 -11.09 24.46
C HIS A 201 4.76 -11.82 25.82
N PRO A 202 4.98 -13.16 25.91
CA PRO A 202 4.81 -13.92 27.16
C PRO A 202 5.66 -13.46 28.36
N LYS A 203 6.83 -12.85 28.13
CA LYS A 203 7.62 -12.21 29.21
C LYS A 203 6.83 -11.04 29.85
N CYS A 204 6.16 -10.22 29.05
CA CYS A 204 5.35 -9.08 29.49
C CYS A 204 4.07 -9.53 30.22
N VAL A 205 3.43 -10.60 29.75
CA VAL A 205 2.29 -11.23 30.45
C VAL A 205 2.71 -11.70 31.85
N LYS A 206 3.82 -12.44 31.96
CA LYS A 206 4.36 -12.92 33.25
C LYS A 206 4.80 -11.80 34.18
N ALA A 207 5.23 -10.66 33.64
CA ALA A 207 5.61 -9.47 34.41
C ALA A 207 4.42 -8.53 34.73
N GLY A 208 3.19 -8.87 34.33
CA GLY A 208 2.00 -8.06 34.61
C GLY A 208 1.96 -6.72 33.84
N HIS A 209 2.65 -6.60 32.71
CA HIS A 209 2.67 -5.37 31.92
C HIS A 209 1.27 -5.06 31.36
N ASN A 210 0.81 -3.82 31.53
CA ASN A 210 -0.47 -3.36 31.02
C ASN A 210 -0.50 -3.39 29.47
N PRO A 211 -1.38 -4.21 28.83
CA PRO A 211 -1.44 -4.32 27.37
C PRO A 211 -1.68 -2.98 26.66
N ALA A 212 -2.39 -2.04 27.28
CA ALA A 212 -2.70 -0.71 26.74
C ALA A 212 -1.47 0.23 26.61
N LYS A 213 -0.29 -0.18 27.10
CA LYS A 213 0.99 0.50 26.84
C LYS A 213 1.61 0.14 25.49
N ARG A 214 1.18 -0.95 24.85
CA ARG A 214 1.55 -1.27 23.47
C ARG A 214 0.70 -0.47 22.50
N TRP A 215 1.29 -0.03 21.41
CA TRP A 215 0.57 0.49 20.25
C TRP A 215 1.36 0.19 18.97
N SER A 216 0.76 0.43 17.81
CA SER A 216 1.43 0.32 16.51
C SER A 216 0.80 1.25 15.49
N ILE A 217 1.47 1.39 14.35
CA ILE A 217 0.87 1.93 13.14
C ILE A 217 1.07 0.91 12.02
N THR A 218 -0.02 0.47 11.41
CA THR A 218 0.01 -0.22 10.13
C THR A 218 -0.06 0.82 9.02
N CYS A 219 0.79 0.72 8.01
CA CYS A 219 0.83 1.61 6.85
C CYS A 219 0.67 0.76 5.59
N PHE A 220 -0.36 1.02 4.79
CA PHE A 220 -0.65 0.25 3.58
C PHE A 220 -1.01 1.15 2.41
N PHE A 221 -0.95 0.59 1.21
CA PHE A 221 -1.49 1.21 0.01
C PHE A 221 -2.74 0.43 -0.40
N LEU A 222 -3.87 1.08 -0.66
CA LEU A 222 -5.09 0.38 -1.05
C LEU A 222 -4.95 -0.28 -2.42
N GLN A 223 -5.49 -1.49 -2.56
CA GLN A 223 -5.42 -2.25 -3.80
C GLN A 223 -6.11 -1.52 -4.98
N ALA A 224 -7.28 -0.92 -4.74
CA ALA A 224 -8.01 -0.12 -5.73
C ALA A 224 -7.19 1.10 -6.23
N LEU A 225 -6.45 1.78 -5.34
CA LEU A 225 -5.55 2.87 -5.73
C LEU A 225 -4.36 2.35 -6.55
N ALA A 226 -3.80 1.18 -6.20
CA ALA A 226 -2.67 0.59 -6.93
C ALA A 226 -3.07 0.10 -8.33
N PHE A 227 -4.30 -0.43 -8.47
CA PHE A 227 -4.88 -0.77 -9.77
C PHE A 227 -5.44 0.43 -10.53
N ARG A 228 -5.47 1.61 -9.90
CA ARG A 228 -5.96 2.89 -10.44
C ARG A 228 -7.40 2.76 -10.94
N GLU A 229 -8.24 2.19 -10.09
CA GLU A 229 -9.66 1.99 -10.36
C GLU A 229 -10.35 3.36 -10.42
N GLU A 230 -10.69 3.79 -11.64
CA GLU A 230 -11.61 4.91 -11.89
C GLU A 230 -13.07 4.40 -11.69
N PRO A 231 -14.04 5.26 -11.36
CA PRO A 231 -15.43 4.84 -11.14
C PRO A 231 -15.99 4.02 -12.30
N ASN A 232 -16.77 2.97 -11.97
CA ASN A 232 -17.34 2.04 -12.96
C ASN A 232 -18.35 2.69 -13.93
N ASP A 233 -18.69 3.97 -13.78
CA ASP A 233 -19.58 4.69 -14.69
C ASP A 233 -18.83 5.57 -15.73
N ASP A 234 -17.50 5.72 -15.65
CA ASP A 234 -16.74 6.38 -16.73
C ASP A 234 -16.59 5.46 -17.95
N ILE A 235 -17.49 5.60 -18.92
CA ILE A 235 -17.39 4.94 -20.24
C ILE A 235 -16.06 5.24 -20.94
N LEU A 236 -15.42 6.39 -20.67
CA LEU A 236 -14.10 6.72 -21.21
C LEU A 236 -13.01 5.87 -20.53
N ALA A 237 -13.14 5.48 -19.27
CA ALA A 237 -12.23 4.53 -18.60
C ALA A 237 -12.32 3.14 -19.23
N TYR A 238 -13.53 2.65 -19.54
CA TYR A 238 -13.69 1.42 -20.33
C TYR A 238 -13.07 1.55 -21.73
N ILE A 239 -13.27 2.67 -22.43
CA ILE A 239 -12.66 2.91 -23.75
C ILE A 239 -11.12 2.97 -23.66
N LYS A 240 -10.55 3.63 -22.64
CA LYS A 240 -9.09 3.63 -22.37
C LYS A 240 -8.58 2.20 -22.13
N ARG A 241 -9.30 1.40 -21.35
CA ARG A 241 -8.93 0.01 -21.00
C ARG A 241 -8.99 -0.90 -22.23
N ALA A 242 -10.08 -0.84 -22.99
CA ALA A 242 -10.25 -1.58 -24.24
C ALA A 242 -9.19 -1.21 -25.29
N LYS A 243 -8.88 0.08 -25.46
CA LYS A 243 -7.79 0.54 -26.33
C LYS A 243 -6.45 -0.10 -25.97
N ARG A 244 -6.03 -0.06 -24.69
CA ARG A 244 -4.78 -0.71 -24.25
C ARG A 244 -4.75 -2.21 -24.53
N THR A 245 -5.86 -2.92 -24.33
CA THR A 245 -5.95 -4.36 -24.65
C THR A 245 -5.82 -4.63 -26.15
N ILE A 246 -6.46 -3.81 -26.99
CA ILE A 246 -6.35 -3.89 -28.45
C ILE A 246 -4.92 -3.54 -28.90
N GLU A 247 -4.35 -2.44 -28.39
CA GLU A 247 -2.99 -1.97 -28.69
C GLU A 247 -1.93 -3.03 -28.32
N ALA A 248 -2.09 -3.77 -27.23
CA ALA A 248 -1.23 -4.90 -26.89
C ALA A 248 -1.35 -6.05 -27.91
N GLN A 249 -2.57 -6.47 -28.24
CA GLN A 249 -2.83 -7.57 -29.19
C GLN A 249 -2.31 -7.26 -30.60
N PHE A 250 -2.47 -6.02 -31.08
CA PHE A 250 -1.94 -5.60 -32.38
C PHE A 250 -0.43 -5.28 -32.33
N GLY A 251 0.11 -4.89 -31.17
CA GLY A 251 1.54 -4.67 -30.97
C GLY A 251 2.37 -5.96 -31.08
N GLU A 252 1.94 -7.03 -30.41
CA GLU A 252 2.56 -8.36 -30.51
C GLU A 252 2.42 -8.97 -31.92
N SER A 253 1.38 -8.58 -32.67
CA SER A 253 1.13 -9.07 -34.03
C SER A 253 2.07 -8.47 -35.11
N SER A 254 2.88 -7.45 -34.79
CA SER A 254 3.61 -6.66 -35.80
C SER A 254 5.11 -6.97 -35.94
N SER A 255 5.70 -7.81 -35.09
CA SER A 255 7.15 -8.11 -35.15
C SER A 255 7.53 -9.12 -36.23
N ASP A 256 6.61 -10.00 -36.63
CA ASP A 256 6.94 -11.25 -37.31
C ASP A 256 6.81 -11.20 -38.85
N VAL A 257 6.44 -10.05 -39.42
CA VAL A 257 6.11 -9.92 -40.85
C VAL A 257 7.27 -9.39 -41.71
N GLU A 258 8.27 -8.71 -41.13
CA GLU A 258 9.32 -8.01 -41.91
C GLU A 258 10.59 -8.84 -42.22
N GLN A 259 10.47 -10.17 -42.37
CA GLN A 259 11.60 -11.03 -42.79
C GLN A 259 11.32 -12.06 -43.91
N THR A 260 10.19 -11.98 -44.64
CA THR A 260 9.82 -12.98 -45.68
C THR A 260 9.51 -12.41 -47.07
N SER A 261 10.17 -11.32 -47.50
CA SER A 261 9.86 -10.64 -48.80
C SER A 261 11.06 -10.42 -49.76
N ARG A 262 12.16 -11.19 -49.64
CA ARG A 262 13.24 -11.22 -50.64
C ARG A 262 13.68 -12.65 -50.99
N GLY A 263 12.99 -13.30 -51.93
CA GLY A 263 13.37 -14.69 -52.26
C GLY A 263 12.65 -15.50 -53.34
N ASP A 264 11.97 -14.95 -54.34
CA ASP A 264 11.86 -15.66 -55.64
C ASP A 264 11.57 -14.72 -56.83
N ARG A 265 12.42 -14.77 -57.86
CA ARG A 265 12.14 -14.30 -59.23
C ARG A 265 12.95 -15.17 -60.18
N ARG A 266 12.30 -16.20 -60.71
CA ARG A 266 12.82 -17.05 -61.77
C ARG A 266 12.63 -16.35 -63.10
N ASP A 267 13.62 -16.46 -63.98
CA ASP A 267 13.53 -16.12 -65.40
C ASP A 267 13.84 -17.38 -66.21
N SER A 268 13.30 -17.50 -67.43
CA SER A 268 13.25 -18.79 -68.14
C SER A 268 13.21 -18.70 -69.68
N GLY A 269 14.31 -19.11 -70.31
CA GLY A 269 14.48 -19.52 -71.72
C GLY A 269 15.82 -20.29 -71.83
N ARG A 270 15.96 -21.44 -72.51
CA ARG A 270 15.85 -21.72 -73.96
C ARG A 270 16.72 -20.78 -74.81
N ASP A 271 17.61 -21.24 -75.71
CA ASP A 271 18.10 -22.59 -76.11
C ASP A 271 19.49 -22.38 -76.83
N THR A 272 20.27 -23.31 -77.42
CA THR A 272 20.08 -24.70 -77.92
C THR A 272 21.45 -25.45 -78.05
N ALA A 273 21.41 -26.80 -78.10
CA ALA A 273 22.32 -27.74 -78.81
C ALA A 273 23.88 -27.56 -78.84
N GLY A 274 24.67 -28.62 -78.49
CA GLY A 274 26.16 -28.54 -78.47
C GLY A 274 27.01 -29.84 -78.48
N ARG A 275 26.64 -30.85 -79.29
CA ARG A 275 27.32 -32.16 -79.56
C ARG A 275 28.89 -32.22 -79.56
N LYS A 276 29.47 -33.37 -79.12
CA LYS A 276 30.92 -33.84 -79.18
C LYS A 276 31.85 -33.34 -78.05
N LYS A 277 32.99 -33.98 -77.66
CA LYS A 277 33.55 -35.37 -77.76
C LYS A 277 34.76 -35.54 -76.78
N SER A 278 34.87 -36.69 -76.11
CA SER A 278 36.10 -37.48 -75.77
C SER A 278 37.38 -36.88 -75.10
N ARG A 279 38.07 -37.76 -74.33
CA ARG A 279 39.54 -37.81 -74.00
C ARG A 279 40.11 -37.02 -72.79
N SER A 280 40.28 -37.75 -71.68
CA SER A 280 41.56 -38.26 -71.10
C SER A 280 42.81 -37.38 -70.90
N HIS A 281 43.52 -37.70 -69.80
CA HIS A 281 44.87 -37.30 -69.35
C HIS A 281 44.95 -35.99 -68.56
N GLY A 282 45.85 -36.00 -67.57
CA GLY A 282 45.91 -35.11 -66.41
C GLY A 282 46.07 -35.94 -65.14
#